data_AF-A0A832EXE2-F1
#
_entry.id   AF-A0A832EXE2-F1
#
_cell.length_a   1.000
_cell.length_b   1.000
_cell.length_c   1.000
_cell.angle_alpha   90.00
_cell.angle_beta   90.00
_cell.angle_gamma   90.00
#
_symmetry.space_group_name_H-M   'P 1'
#
loop_
_entity.id
_entity.type
_entity.pdbx_description
1 polymer ?
#
loop_
_entity_poly.entity_id
_entity_poly.type
_entity_poly.pdbx_seq_one_letter_code
_entity_poly.pdbx_strand_id
1 'polypeptide(L)'
;MARYLKISSIFLFIGVIVLGFITYEILSSNQKPHVNMTILGTKYTSHFFDEKTKINLFWKINNGKIHFALESPGQGWVGIGFNPKGPVMNGADIFMGFVKDGKTYINEEYANTPYSHEPIVQAGGKDCILSYKGKSISNGTILTFTRNLKSCGLHDKTIENKKMTVMLAYSDGKNFTKYHGPNHNEVQINFFGKNKNHKSYMITSHLTSYQIGLIAWALLFILVGIIGLASSFVEKNINHTEYIKKDNTGWLPFFLIMLLSGGEIACAIWLIVELYTNSVNSMIGLTTGFNFILMALIVLFYRKFYIDDEVIAQDINDEIPW
;
A
#
# COMPACT_ATOMS: atom_id res chain seq x y z
N MET A 1 -33.21 -22.95 -19.17
CA MET A 1 -33.66 -22.18 -17.97
C MET A 1 -33.06 -22.65 -16.63
N ALA A 2 -33.34 -23.86 -16.12
CA ALA A 2 -32.91 -24.29 -14.76
C ALA A 2 -31.38 -24.39 -14.52
N ARG A 3 -30.60 -24.68 -15.57
CA ARG A 3 -29.13 -24.79 -15.50
C ARG A 3 -28.43 -23.43 -15.41
N TYR A 4 -28.90 -22.44 -16.17
CA TYR A 4 -28.39 -21.07 -16.14
C TYR A 4 -28.72 -20.36 -14.81
N LEU A 5 -29.94 -20.53 -14.30
CA LEU A 5 -30.34 -20.07 -12.96
C LEU A 5 -29.42 -20.59 -11.84
N LYS A 6 -29.04 -21.87 -11.89
CA LYS A 6 -28.14 -22.47 -10.89
C LYS A 6 -26.75 -21.85 -10.93
N ILE A 7 -26.18 -21.68 -12.12
CA ILE A 7 -24.82 -21.15 -12.30
C ILE A 7 -24.76 -19.66 -11.91
N SER A 8 -25.73 -18.85 -12.34
CA SER A 8 -25.76 -17.41 -11.99
C SER A 8 -26.01 -17.16 -10.50
N SER A 9 -26.83 -18.00 -9.85
CA SER A 9 -27.04 -17.93 -8.41
C SER A 9 -25.78 -18.30 -7.62
N ILE A 10 -24.97 -19.24 -8.12
CA ILE A 10 -23.67 -19.60 -7.52
C ILE A 10 -22.70 -18.42 -7.60
N PHE A 11 -22.57 -17.76 -8.76
CA PHE A 11 -21.67 -16.60 -8.91
C PHE A 11 -22.11 -15.42 -8.04
N LEU A 12 -23.40 -15.13 -7.96
CA LEU A 12 -23.91 -14.09 -7.07
C LEU A 12 -23.58 -14.41 -5.60
N PHE A 13 -23.78 -15.65 -5.17
CA PHE A 13 -23.50 -16.10 -3.81
C PHE A 13 -21.99 -16.00 -3.47
N ILE A 14 -21.12 -16.44 -4.38
CA ILE A 14 -19.66 -16.31 -4.22
C ILE A 14 -19.27 -14.83 -4.11
N GLY A 15 -19.77 -13.97 -5.00
CA GLY A 15 -19.45 -12.54 -4.97
C GLY A 15 -19.87 -11.87 -3.66
N VAL A 16 -21.06 -12.21 -3.13
CA VAL A 16 -21.55 -11.68 -1.86
C VAL A 16 -20.73 -12.18 -0.67
N ILE A 17 -20.34 -13.46 -0.63
CA ILE A 17 -19.47 -14.00 0.44
C ILE A 17 -18.10 -13.32 0.42
N VAL A 18 -17.48 -13.20 -0.75
CA VAL A 18 -16.16 -12.57 -0.90
C VAL A 18 -16.23 -11.11 -0.46
N LEU A 19 -17.26 -10.37 -0.87
CA LEU A 19 -17.47 -8.99 -0.44
C LEU A 19 -17.70 -8.89 1.08
N GLY A 20 -18.50 -9.79 1.66
CA GLY A 20 -18.75 -9.83 3.11
C GLY A 20 -17.49 -10.10 3.92
N PHE A 21 -16.66 -11.05 3.48
CA PHE A 21 -15.39 -11.38 4.13
C PHE A 21 -14.39 -10.20 4.08
N ILE A 22 -14.22 -9.57 2.93
CA ILE A 22 -13.35 -8.38 2.79
C ILE A 22 -13.87 -7.23 3.65
N THR A 23 -15.19 -7.00 3.65
CA THR A 23 -15.80 -5.95 4.47
C THR A 23 -15.53 -6.20 5.96
N TYR A 24 -15.68 -7.44 6.42
CA TYR A 24 -15.36 -7.84 7.79
C TYR A 24 -13.88 -7.61 8.13
N GLU A 25 -12.97 -8.02 7.23
CA GLU A 25 -11.54 -7.84 7.41
C GLU A 25 -11.15 -6.35 7.54
N ILE A 26 -11.65 -5.49 6.64
CA ILE A 26 -11.44 -4.03 6.68
C ILE A 26 -11.99 -3.40 7.97
N LEU A 27 -13.17 -3.84 8.41
CA LEU A 27 -13.79 -3.32 9.63
C LEU A 27 -13.01 -3.78 10.88
N SER A 28 -12.48 -5.00 10.87
CA SER A 28 -11.66 -5.53 11.96
C SER A 28 -10.29 -4.85 12.07
N SER A 29 -9.67 -4.49 10.93
CA SER A 29 -8.37 -3.81 10.90
C SER A 29 -8.45 -2.32 11.27
N ASN A 30 -9.65 -1.72 11.23
CA ASN A 30 -9.85 -0.30 11.55
C ASN A 30 -9.91 0.01 13.06
N GLN A 31 -9.85 -1.00 13.93
CA GLN A 31 -9.64 -0.76 15.36
C GLN A 31 -8.18 -0.36 15.60
N LYS A 32 -7.90 0.94 15.47
CA LYS A 32 -6.58 1.48 15.81
C LYS A 32 -6.32 1.27 17.30
N PRO A 33 -5.22 0.60 17.69
CA PRO A 33 -4.89 0.43 19.11
C PRO A 33 -4.74 1.81 19.76
N HIS A 34 -5.25 1.95 20.98
CA HIS A 34 -5.08 3.16 21.76
C HIS A 34 -3.58 3.35 22.06
N VAL A 35 -2.95 4.31 21.37
CA VAL A 35 -1.51 4.56 21.52
C VAL A 35 -1.22 5.17 22.89
N ASN A 36 -0.30 4.57 23.64
CA ASN A 36 0.14 5.12 24.91
C ASN A 36 0.97 6.39 24.68
N MET A 37 0.43 7.55 25.05
CA MET A 37 1.07 8.86 24.87
C MET A 37 2.13 9.19 25.92
N THR A 38 2.43 8.27 26.86
CA THR A 38 3.45 8.47 27.90
C THR A 38 4.67 7.61 27.62
N ILE A 39 5.76 8.24 27.20
CA ILE A 39 7.03 7.56 26.88
C ILE A 39 8.09 7.99 27.90
N LEU A 40 8.71 7.02 28.57
CA LEU A 40 9.73 7.22 29.61
C LEU A 40 9.35 8.29 30.67
N GLY A 41 8.09 8.27 31.11
CA GLY A 41 7.54 9.19 32.12
C GLY A 41 7.12 10.57 31.57
N THR A 42 7.27 10.82 30.27
CA THR A 42 6.88 12.07 29.62
C THR A 42 5.58 11.88 28.85
N LYS A 43 4.55 12.67 29.17
CA LYS A 43 3.31 12.74 28.37
C LYS A 43 3.52 13.62 27.15
N TYR A 44 3.19 13.08 25.97
CA TYR A 44 3.24 13.74 24.66
C TYR A 44 1.83 14.15 24.21
N THR A 45 1.74 15.12 23.30
CA THR A 45 0.46 15.67 22.81
C THR A 45 0.14 15.23 21.38
N SER A 46 1.16 14.80 20.64
CA SER A 46 1.06 14.44 19.23
C SER A 46 1.79 13.12 18.97
N HIS A 47 1.26 12.34 18.03
CA HIS A 47 1.80 11.05 17.62
C HIS A 47 1.62 10.87 16.10
N PHE A 48 2.64 10.28 15.48
CA PHE A 48 2.66 9.84 14.10
C PHE A 48 3.25 8.43 14.04
N PHE A 49 2.58 7.52 13.36
CA PHE A 49 3.09 6.19 13.06
C PHE A 49 3.50 6.12 11.59
N ASP A 50 4.75 5.78 11.34
CA ASP A 50 5.24 5.59 9.99
C ASP A 50 5.01 4.14 9.54
N GLU A 51 4.10 3.93 8.60
CA GLU A 51 3.75 2.58 8.13
C GLU A 51 4.92 1.84 7.47
N LYS A 52 5.89 2.55 6.90
CA LYS A 52 7.03 1.92 6.21
C LYS A 52 8.09 1.42 7.19
N THR A 53 8.56 2.28 8.08
CA THR A 53 9.60 1.92 9.07
C THR A 53 9.03 1.28 10.34
N LYS A 54 7.72 1.41 10.57
CA LYS A 54 7.05 1.04 11.82
C LYS A 54 7.55 1.83 13.04
N ILE A 55 8.18 2.98 12.82
CA ILE A 55 8.59 3.90 13.89
C ILE A 55 7.35 4.65 14.41
N ASN A 56 7.22 4.71 15.74
CA ASN A 56 6.32 5.67 16.39
C ASN A 56 7.10 6.95 16.72
N LEU A 57 6.65 8.07 16.17
CA LEU A 57 7.15 9.40 16.45
C LEU A 57 6.14 10.14 17.33
N PHE A 58 6.58 10.57 18.50
CA PHE A 58 5.81 11.40 19.42
C PHE A 58 6.47 12.75 19.59
N TRP A 59 5.65 13.79 19.74
CA TRP A 59 6.17 15.09 20.10
C TRP A 59 5.20 15.90 20.96
N LYS A 60 5.78 16.87 21.65
CA LYS A 60 5.06 17.99 22.27
C LYS A 60 5.89 19.26 22.14
N ILE A 61 5.20 20.37 22.04
CA ILE A 61 5.82 21.70 21.97
C ILE A 61 5.41 22.47 23.23
N ASN A 62 6.39 23.03 23.94
CA ASN A 62 6.14 23.97 25.04
C ASN A 62 7.31 24.95 25.20
N ASN A 63 7.03 26.18 25.61
CA ASN A 63 8.04 27.18 25.97
C ASN A 63 9.17 27.33 24.92
N GLY A 64 8.84 27.37 23.63
CA GLY A 64 9.83 27.52 22.55
C GLY A 64 10.66 26.27 22.25
N LYS A 65 10.36 25.13 22.88
CA LYS A 65 11.07 23.86 22.74
C LYS A 65 10.16 22.78 22.18
N ILE A 66 10.76 21.81 21.50
CA ILE A 66 10.11 20.58 21.08
C ILE A 66 10.78 19.40 21.77
N HIS A 67 9.94 18.49 22.25
CA HIS A 67 10.35 17.24 22.87
C HIS A 67 9.94 16.11 21.95
N PHE A 68 10.89 15.26 21.57
CA PHE A 68 10.67 14.10 20.73
C PHE A 68 10.74 12.82 21.55
N ALA A 69 9.97 11.82 21.11
CA ALA A 69 10.22 10.42 21.40
C ALA A 69 10.11 9.62 20.11
N LEU A 70 11.08 8.77 19.85
CA LEU A 70 11.09 7.79 18.78
C LEU A 70 11.10 6.40 19.42
N GLU A 71 10.20 5.54 18.95
CA GLU A 71 10.20 4.12 19.27
C GLU A 71 10.37 3.38 17.95
N SER A 72 11.51 2.73 17.80
CA SER A 72 11.86 1.91 16.63
C SER A 72 11.68 0.43 16.95
N PRO A 73 11.29 -0.40 15.95
CA PRO A 73 11.30 -1.86 16.09
C PRO A 73 12.72 -2.46 16.09
N GLY A 74 13.76 -1.70 15.74
CA GLY A 74 15.15 -2.16 15.69
C GLY A 74 15.88 -2.03 17.03
N GLN A 75 16.89 -2.88 17.23
CA GLN A 75 17.62 -3.01 18.51
C GLN A 75 18.86 -2.10 18.62
N GLY A 76 19.19 -1.37 17.55
CA GLY A 76 20.32 -0.46 17.47
C GLY A 76 19.90 0.99 17.57
N TRP A 77 20.45 1.82 16.69
CA TRP A 77 20.16 3.24 16.63
C TRP A 77 18.83 3.54 15.94
N VAL A 78 18.17 4.60 16.40
CA VAL A 78 17.01 5.23 15.77
C VAL A 78 17.32 6.72 15.57
N GLY A 79 16.87 7.29 14.45
CA GLY A 79 17.14 8.68 14.12
C GLY A 79 16.00 9.39 13.40
N ILE A 80 16.03 10.71 13.52
CA ILE A 80 15.15 11.66 12.84
C ILE A 80 15.99 12.73 12.14
N GLY A 81 15.69 13.01 10.88
CA GLY A 81 16.34 14.04 10.07
C GLY A 81 15.37 15.11 9.59
N PHE A 82 15.86 16.32 9.36
CA PHE A 82 15.05 17.48 9.00
C PHE A 82 15.53 18.18 7.73
N ASN A 83 14.58 18.46 6.82
CA ASN A 83 14.74 19.31 5.63
C ASN A 83 16.09 19.14 4.90
N PRO A 84 16.35 17.97 4.28
CA PRO A 84 17.48 17.82 3.36
C PRO A 84 17.44 18.89 2.25
N LYS A 85 18.60 19.31 1.76
CA LYS A 85 18.76 20.32 0.71
C LYS A 85 18.97 19.71 -0.69
N GLY A 86 19.41 18.45 -0.75
CA GLY A 86 19.77 17.77 -1.99
C GLY A 86 19.20 16.35 -2.05
N PRO A 87 19.68 15.52 -2.99
CA PRO A 87 19.18 14.16 -3.10
C PRO A 87 19.45 13.36 -1.82
N VAL A 88 18.54 12.43 -1.51
CA VAL A 88 18.65 11.52 -0.37
C VAL A 88 18.68 12.32 0.94
N MET A 89 19.78 12.30 1.70
CA MET A 89 19.85 13.02 2.99
C MET A 89 20.70 14.28 2.95
N ASN A 90 21.30 14.64 1.81
CA ASN A 90 22.31 15.71 1.77
C ASN A 90 21.80 17.02 2.37
N GLY A 91 22.56 17.58 3.32
CA GLY A 91 22.22 18.83 3.99
C GLY A 91 21.11 18.72 5.05
N ALA A 92 20.72 17.51 5.43
CA ALA A 92 19.81 17.26 6.54
C ALA A 92 20.48 17.51 7.90
N ASP A 93 19.68 17.97 8.83
CA ASP A 93 19.98 18.07 10.25
C ASP A 93 19.41 16.83 10.95
N ILE A 94 20.28 16.01 11.55
CA ILE A 94 19.96 14.65 11.97
C ILE A 94 20.21 14.49 13.47
N PHE A 95 19.26 13.90 14.17
CA PHE A 95 19.41 13.46 15.55
C PHE A 95 19.28 11.95 15.57
N MET A 96 20.32 11.25 16.02
CA MET A 96 20.33 9.79 16.08
C MET A 96 20.91 9.30 17.40
N GLY A 97 20.41 8.17 17.89
CA GLY A 97 20.86 7.63 19.15
C GLY A 97 20.52 6.17 19.35
N PHE A 98 21.26 5.52 20.24
CA PHE A 98 21.11 4.11 20.60
C PHE A 98 21.34 3.92 22.10
N VAL A 99 21.04 2.72 22.58
CA VAL A 99 21.32 2.32 23.97
C VAL A 99 22.26 1.12 23.97
N LYS A 100 23.34 1.26 24.73
CA LYS A 100 24.36 0.21 24.90
C LYS A 100 24.73 0.14 26.38
N ASP A 101 24.71 -1.07 26.94
CA ASP A 101 25.10 -1.35 28.33
C ASP A 101 24.37 -0.45 29.35
N GLY A 102 23.07 -0.23 29.14
CA GLY A 102 22.22 0.62 29.98
C GLY A 102 22.45 2.13 29.82
N LYS A 103 23.41 2.55 29.00
CA LYS A 103 23.71 3.96 28.73
C LYS A 103 23.15 4.41 27.38
N THR A 104 22.55 5.59 27.37
CA THR A 104 22.07 6.25 26.14
C THR A 104 23.19 7.03 25.49
N TYR A 105 23.32 6.88 24.17
CA TYR A 105 24.21 7.65 23.31
C TYR A 105 23.35 8.35 22.26
N ILE A 106 23.52 9.65 22.10
CA ILE A 106 22.83 10.45 21.09
C ILE A 106 23.82 11.46 20.52
N ASN A 107 23.75 11.67 19.21
CA ASN A 107 24.47 12.73 18.52
C ASN A 107 23.49 13.54 17.66
N GLU A 108 23.78 14.84 17.57
CA GLU A 108 23.36 15.65 16.45
C GLU A 108 24.43 15.56 15.35
N GLU A 109 23.97 15.27 14.13
CA GLU A 109 24.77 14.93 12.97
C GLU A 109 24.32 15.80 11.80
N TYR A 110 25.26 16.13 10.92
CA TYR A 110 25.00 16.81 9.67
C TYR A 110 25.26 15.87 8.51
N ALA A 111 24.29 15.74 7.60
CA ALA A 111 24.51 15.02 6.35
C ALA A 111 25.39 15.83 5.39
N ASN A 112 26.70 15.62 5.46
CA ASN A 112 27.70 16.29 4.64
C ASN A 112 27.68 15.87 3.16
N THR A 113 27.10 14.70 2.85
CA THR A 113 26.90 14.20 1.48
C THR A 113 25.53 13.50 1.35
N PRO A 114 25.10 13.08 0.15
CA PRO A 114 23.87 12.29 0.00
C PRO A 114 23.86 10.95 0.76
N TYR A 115 25.03 10.40 1.11
CA TYR A 115 25.15 9.04 1.67
C TYR A 115 26.05 8.94 2.92
N SER A 116 26.50 10.08 3.44
CA SER A 116 27.29 10.16 4.68
C SER A 116 26.80 11.30 5.56
N HIS A 117 27.09 11.17 6.85
CA HIS A 117 26.92 12.21 7.84
C HIS A 117 28.17 12.29 8.73
N GLU A 118 28.28 13.37 9.48
CA GLU A 118 29.34 13.61 10.46
C GLU A 118 28.78 14.39 11.66
N PRO A 119 29.40 14.28 12.85
CA PRO A 119 28.94 15.01 14.03
C PRO A 119 28.85 16.51 13.77
N ILE A 120 27.78 17.15 14.24
CA ILE A 120 27.48 18.57 13.94
C ILE A 120 28.64 19.51 14.29
N VAL A 121 29.39 19.20 15.36
CA VAL A 121 30.55 19.98 15.80
C VAL A 121 31.72 19.88 14.81
N GLN A 122 31.91 18.72 14.17
CA GLN A 122 32.91 18.54 13.12
C GLN A 122 32.52 19.29 11.83
N ALA A 123 31.22 19.38 11.55
CA ALA A 123 30.67 20.19 10.48
C ALA A 123 30.69 21.71 10.77
N GLY A 124 31.24 22.15 11.91
CA GLY A 124 31.32 23.58 12.29
C GLY A 124 30.02 24.15 12.88
N GLY A 125 29.03 23.30 13.15
CA GLY A 125 27.82 23.66 13.88
C GLY A 125 27.98 23.54 15.40
N LYS A 126 26.85 23.58 16.11
CA LYS A 126 26.79 23.47 17.56
C LYS A 126 25.76 22.40 17.93
N ASP A 127 26.06 21.60 18.96
CA ASP A 127 25.10 20.67 19.54
C ASP A 127 23.92 21.42 20.20
N CYS A 128 22.72 21.14 19.71
CA CYS A 128 21.45 21.74 20.12
C CYS A 128 20.62 20.82 21.03
N ILE A 129 21.15 19.66 21.43
CA ILE A 129 20.46 18.71 22.34
C ILE A 129 20.47 19.27 23.77
N LEU A 130 19.27 19.49 24.33
CA LEU A 130 19.09 20.05 25.68
C LEU A 130 18.96 18.98 26.76
N SER A 131 18.34 17.86 26.42
CA SER A 131 18.16 16.72 27.31
C SER A 131 17.81 15.49 26.50
N TYR A 132 18.19 14.31 26.96
CA TYR A 132 17.86 13.05 26.30
C TYR A 132 17.76 11.90 27.29
N LYS A 133 17.02 10.87 26.90
CA LYS A 133 16.95 9.56 27.57
C LYS A 133 16.70 8.49 26.52
N GLY A 134 17.19 7.29 26.74
CA GLY A 134 16.89 6.14 25.89
C GLY A 134 16.71 4.88 26.71
N LYS A 135 15.99 3.93 26.14
CA LYS A 135 15.78 2.60 26.72
C LYS A 135 15.76 1.55 25.61
N SER A 136 16.54 0.48 25.77
CA SER A 136 16.32 -0.75 25.01
C SER A 136 15.13 -1.49 25.61
N ILE A 137 14.18 -1.87 24.76
CA ILE A 137 13.01 -2.68 25.09
C ILE A 137 13.08 -3.99 24.29
N SER A 138 12.29 -4.99 24.69
CA SER A 138 12.32 -6.31 24.04
C SER A 138 12.03 -6.24 22.54
N ASN A 139 11.25 -5.26 22.11
CA ASN A 139 10.81 -5.03 20.74
C ASN A 139 11.47 -3.80 20.08
N GLY A 140 12.62 -3.32 20.59
CA GLY A 140 13.44 -2.32 19.90
C GLY A 140 14.05 -1.25 20.81
N THR A 141 14.19 -0.02 20.30
CA THR A 141 14.86 1.09 20.98
C THR A 141 13.95 2.30 21.08
N ILE A 142 13.84 2.85 22.29
CA ILE A 142 13.22 4.15 22.54
C ILE A 142 14.33 5.19 22.71
N LEU A 143 14.22 6.30 21.98
CA LEU A 143 15.05 7.49 22.13
C LEU A 143 14.16 8.71 22.35
N THR A 144 14.48 9.50 23.37
CA THR A 144 13.80 10.77 23.66
C THR A 144 14.84 11.87 23.74
N PHE A 145 14.51 13.03 23.20
CA PHE A 145 15.38 14.20 23.31
C PHE A 145 14.59 15.50 23.17
N THR A 146 15.21 16.61 23.59
CA THR A 146 14.63 17.95 23.55
C THR A 146 15.58 18.89 22.85
N ARG A 147 15.04 19.75 21.99
CA ARG A 147 15.78 20.86 21.36
C ARG A 147 14.92 22.13 21.29
N ASN A 148 15.55 23.27 21.04
CA ASN A 148 14.81 24.50 20.74
C ASN A 148 14.10 24.38 19.39
N LEU A 149 12.97 25.07 19.23
CA LEU A 149 12.30 25.18 17.93
C LEU A 149 13.13 26.00 16.93
N LYS A 150 13.81 27.04 17.44
CA LYS A 150 14.72 27.86 16.66
C LYS A 150 16.06 27.15 16.52
N SER A 151 16.63 27.25 15.32
CA SER A 151 17.98 26.81 15.05
C SER A 151 18.98 27.41 16.05
N CYS A 152 19.92 26.60 16.54
CA CYS A 152 20.94 27.02 17.50
C CYS A 152 22.34 27.22 16.87
N GLY A 153 22.47 27.02 15.56
CA GLY A 153 23.74 27.18 14.86
C GLY A 153 23.70 26.86 13.37
N LEU A 154 24.88 26.77 12.78
CA LEU A 154 25.06 26.38 11.39
C LEU A 154 24.49 24.96 11.15
N HIS A 155 23.92 24.73 9.97
CA HIS A 155 23.29 23.47 9.51
C HIS A 155 21.97 23.07 10.18
N ASP A 156 21.72 23.53 11.41
CA ASP A 156 20.52 23.24 12.18
C ASP A 156 19.24 23.85 11.55
N LYS A 157 18.12 23.10 11.53
CA LYS A 157 16.84 23.52 10.94
C LYS A 157 15.88 24.04 12.00
N THR A 158 15.31 25.23 11.73
CA THR A 158 14.19 25.77 12.52
C THR A 158 12.90 25.00 12.22
N ILE A 159 12.18 24.62 13.27
CA ILE A 159 10.85 24.00 13.20
C ILE A 159 9.79 25.10 13.35
N GLU A 160 9.11 25.40 12.25
CA GLU A 160 8.06 26.44 12.17
C GLU A 160 6.67 25.81 12.04
N ASN A 161 5.61 26.62 12.18
CA ASN A 161 4.22 26.18 11.95
C ASN A 161 3.92 26.04 10.46
N LYS A 162 4.61 25.11 9.81
CA LYS A 162 4.41 24.71 8.42
C LYS A 162 4.86 23.25 8.25
N LYS A 163 4.48 22.64 7.13
CA LYS A 163 4.99 21.31 6.78
C LYS A 163 6.49 21.40 6.55
N MET A 164 7.20 20.40 7.03
CA MET A 164 8.62 20.20 6.76
C MET A 164 8.90 18.73 6.46
N THR A 165 9.93 18.50 5.67
CA THR A 165 10.39 17.15 5.35
C THR A 165 11.06 16.56 6.59
N VAL A 166 10.60 15.39 7.00
CA VAL A 166 11.09 14.61 8.13
C VAL A 166 11.54 13.26 7.62
N MET A 167 12.78 12.90 7.94
CA MET A 167 13.36 11.60 7.64
C MET A 167 13.33 10.76 8.91
N LEU A 168 12.92 9.50 8.79
CA LEU A 168 12.93 8.54 9.89
C LEU A 168 13.76 7.34 9.46
N ALA A 169 14.67 6.89 10.31
CA ALA A 169 15.50 5.72 10.02
C ALA A 169 15.92 5.00 11.30
N TYR A 170 16.25 3.71 11.17
CA TYR A 170 16.85 2.93 12.24
C TYR A 170 17.75 1.81 11.71
N SER A 171 18.58 1.24 12.57
CA SER A 171 19.38 0.05 12.29
C SER A 171 19.51 -0.82 13.55
N ASP A 172 20.01 -2.03 13.40
CA ASP A 172 20.33 -2.93 14.52
C ASP A 172 21.75 -2.70 15.09
N GLY A 173 22.53 -1.81 14.47
CA GLY A 173 23.84 -1.43 14.98
C GLY A 173 23.77 -0.50 16.18
N LYS A 174 24.54 -0.79 17.23
CA LYS A 174 24.73 0.11 18.40
C LYS A 174 25.95 1.02 18.20
N ASN A 175 25.98 1.71 17.07
CA ASN A 175 27.00 2.68 16.67
C ASN A 175 26.39 3.65 15.64
N PHE A 176 27.02 4.81 15.43
CA PHE A 176 26.47 5.83 14.53
C PHE A 176 26.72 5.57 13.04
N THR A 177 27.54 4.59 12.67
CA THR A 177 27.98 4.40 11.27
C THR A 177 27.30 3.24 10.56
N LYS A 178 26.59 2.37 11.30
CA LYS A 178 25.90 1.22 10.72
C LYS A 178 24.77 1.71 9.81
N TYR A 179 24.85 1.37 8.53
CA TYR A 179 23.81 1.68 7.56
C TYR A 179 22.44 1.12 7.96
N HIS A 180 21.38 1.90 7.73
CA HIS A 180 19.98 1.55 8.04
C HIS A 180 19.36 0.57 7.03
N GLY A 181 20.00 0.30 5.89
CA GLY A 181 19.42 -0.56 4.87
C GLY A 181 18.06 -0.01 4.41
N PRO A 182 17.02 -0.85 4.21
CA PRO A 182 15.70 -0.41 3.78
C PRO A 182 14.87 0.28 4.88
N ASN A 183 15.38 0.32 6.12
CA ASN A 183 14.67 0.78 7.31
C ASN A 183 14.66 2.32 7.43
N HIS A 184 14.21 2.99 6.37
CA HIS A 184 14.10 4.45 6.33
C HIS A 184 12.87 4.92 5.53
N ASN A 185 12.35 6.09 5.89
CA ASN A 185 11.31 6.77 5.14
C ASN A 185 11.45 8.30 5.20
N GLU A 186 10.84 8.97 4.23
CA GLU A 186 10.70 10.43 4.21
C GLU A 186 9.21 10.79 4.21
N VAL A 187 8.82 11.71 5.09
CA VAL A 187 7.43 12.13 5.29
C VAL A 187 7.33 13.64 5.47
N GLN A 188 6.15 14.20 5.19
CA GLN A 188 5.86 15.62 5.41
C GLN A 188 5.07 15.79 6.71
N ILE A 189 5.62 16.51 7.69
CA ILE A 189 4.97 16.73 9.00
C ILE A 189 4.88 18.23 9.29
N ASN A 190 3.73 18.69 9.77
CA ASN A 190 3.63 19.98 10.46
C ASN A 190 3.53 19.71 11.97
N PHE A 191 4.59 20.00 12.71
CA PHE A 191 4.67 19.74 14.16
C PHE A 191 3.71 20.60 15.01
N PHE A 192 3.17 21.69 14.45
CA PHE A 192 2.17 22.54 15.10
C PHE A 192 0.75 22.21 14.66
N GLY A 193 0.59 21.44 13.58
CA GLY A 193 -0.70 20.99 13.12
C GLY A 193 -1.34 20.05 14.13
N LYS A 194 -2.67 20.15 14.31
CA LYS A 194 -3.41 19.01 14.86
C LYS A 194 -3.24 17.87 13.85
N ASN A 195 -2.60 16.77 14.24
CA ASN A 195 -2.49 15.57 13.41
C ASN A 195 -3.90 15.05 13.09
N LYS A 196 -4.53 15.63 12.08
CA LYS A 196 -5.48 14.90 11.27
C LYS A 196 -4.60 13.94 10.49
N ASN A 197 -4.61 12.67 10.89
CA ASN A 197 -4.02 11.55 10.14
C ASN A 197 -3.98 11.95 8.66
N HIS A 198 -2.78 12.11 8.10
CA HIS A 198 -2.63 12.47 6.71
C HIS A 198 -3.51 11.49 5.91
N LYS A 199 -4.62 11.99 5.35
CA LYS A 199 -5.33 11.27 4.31
C LYS A 199 -4.35 11.26 3.14
N SER A 200 -3.58 10.18 3.03
CA SER A 200 -2.82 9.90 1.83
C SER A 200 -3.81 9.95 0.68
N TYR A 201 -3.63 10.88 -0.26
CA TYR A 201 -4.53 11.11 -1.39
C TYR A 201 -4.40 10.02 -2.48
N MET A 202 -3.96 8.81 -2.10
CA MET A 202 -4.24 7.61 -2.87
C MET A 202 -5.38 6.86 -2.20
N ILE A 203 -6.45 6.63 -2.97
CA ILE A 203 -7.71 5.98 -2.58
C ILE A 203 -7.49 4.60 -1.91
N THR A 204 -6.27 4.07 -1.92
CA THR A 204 -5.89 2.71 -1.52
C THR A 204 -5.10 2.58 -0.21
N SER A 205 -4.76 3.66 0.52
CA SER A 205 -3.86 3.55 1.70
C SER A 205 -4.35 2.67 2.86
N HIS A 206 -5.62 2.24 2.85
CA HIS A 206 -6.23 1.35 3.84
C HIS A 206 -6.58 -0.03 3.26
N LEU A 207 -6.37 -0.24 1.96
CA LEU A 207 -6.64 -1.50 1.26
C LEU A 207 -5.32 -2.06 0.73
N THR A 208 -5.03 -3.30 1.08
CA THR A 208 -3.90 -4.03 0.50
C THR A 208 -4.16 -4.31 -0.98
N SER A 209 -3.09 -4.54 -1.77
CA SER A 209 -3.21 -4.84 -3.21
C SER A 209 -4.12 -6.04 -3.50
N TYR A 210 -4.12 -7.07 -2.64
CA TYR A 210 -5.01 -8.22 -2.81
C TYR A 210 -6.47 -7.87 -2.48
N GLN A 211 -6.74 -7.00 -1.50
CA GLN A 211 -8.10 -6.55 -1.18
C GLN A 211 -8.72 -5.80 -2.36
N ILE A 212 -7.94 -4.98 -3.05
CA ILE A 212 -8.38 -4.30 -4.29
C ILE A 212 -8.75 -5.33 -5.35
N GLY A 213 -7.89 -6.33 -5.56
CA GLY A 213 -8.15 -7.42 -6.50
C GLY A 213 -9.42 -8.21 -6.15
N LEU A 214 -9.59 -8.60 -4.88
CA LEU A 214 -10.76 -9.33 -4.44
C LEU A 214 -12.06 -8.52 -4.55
N ILE A 215 -12.03 -7.20 -4.30
CA ILE A 215 -13.19 -6.32 -4.51
C ILE A 215 -13.57 -6.29 -6.00
N ALA A 216 -12.58 -6.17 -6.90
CA ALA A 216 -12.84 -6.19 -8.34
C ALA A 216 -13.48 -7.51 -8.80
N TRP A 217 -12.97 -8.65 -8.32
CA TRP A 217 -13.55 -9.97 -8.60
C TRP A 217 -14.95 -10.14 -8.01
N ALA A 218 -15.19 -9.68 -6.79
CA ALA A 218 -16.52 -9.73 -6.17
C ALA A 218 -17.56 -8.94 -6.98
N LEU A 219 -17.20 -7.73 -7.42
CA LEU A 219 -18.07 -6.90 -8.26
C LEU A 219 -18.34 -7.55 -9.62
N LEU A 220 -17.33 -8.17 -10.23
CA LEU A 220 -17.50 -8.92 -11.48
C LEU A 220 -18.47 -10.09 -11.32
N PHE A 221 -18.31 -10.91 -10.27
CA PHE A 221 -19.21 -12.03 -10.01
C PHE A 221 -20.65 -11.60 -9.69
N ILE A 222 -20.81 -10.51 -8.93
CA ILE A 222 -22.12 -9.92 -8.68
C ILE A 222 -22.76 -9.45 -9.99
N LEU A 223 -22.01 -8.75 -10.84
CA LEU A 223 -22.50 -8.27 -12.13
C LEU A 223 -22.94 -9.42 -13.04
N VAL A 224 -22.09 -10.45 -13.21
CA VAL A 224 -22.42 -11.64 -14.01
C VAL A 224 -23.64 -12.38 -13.42
N GLY A 225 -23.73 -12.47 -12.08
CA GLY A 225 -24.88 -13.03 -11.39
C GLY A 225 -26.18 -12.26 -11.66
N ILE A 226 -26.15 -10.92 -11.56
CA ILE A 226 -27.31 -10.05 -11.85
C ILE A 226 -27.73 -10.18 -13.31
N ILE A 227 -26.79 -10.13 -14.26
CA ILE A 227 -27.07 -10.29 -15.70
C ILE A 227 -27.76 -11.64 -15.94
N GLY A 228 -27.22 -12.72 -15.39
CA GLY A 228 -27.81 -14.05 -15.57
C GLY A 228 -29.20 -14.20 -14.94
N LEU A 229 -29.47 -13.57 -13.79
CA LEU A 229 -30.81 -13.53 -13.19
C LEU A 229 -31.78 -12.68 -14.01
N ALA A 230 -31.34 -11.53 -14.53
CA ALA A 230 -32.14 -10.68 -15.40
C ALA A 230 -32.49 -11.38 -16.72
N SER A 231 -31.51 -12.00 -17.38
CA SER A 231 -31.72 -12.84 -18.57
C SER A 231 -32.73 -13.95 -18.29
N SER A 232 -32.57 -14.67 -17.17
CA SER A 232 -33.53 -15.71 -16.78
C SER A 232 -34.97 -15.18 -16.57
N PHE A 233 -35.13 -13.94 -16.12
CA PHE A 233 -36.45 -13.35 -15.90
C PHE A 233 -37.08 -12.89 -17.22
N VAL A 234 -36.29 -12.33 -18.13
CA VAL A 234 -36.72 -11.86 -19.46
C VAL A 234 -37.06 -13.04 -20.37
N GLU A 235 -36.25 -14.09 -20.35
CA GLU A 235 -36.39 -15.29 -21.19
C GLU A 235 -37.48 -16.27 -20.70
N LYS A 236 -38.24 -15.89 -19.66
CA LYS A 236 -39.20 -16.76 -18.96
C LYS A 236 -40.31 -17.36 -19.86
N ASN A 237 -40.54 -16.78 -21.03
CA ASN A 237 -41.63 -17.14 -21.95
C ASN A 237 -41.14 -17.76 -23.29
N ILE A 238 -39.87 -18.13 -23.42
CA ILE A 238 -39.38 -18.79 -24.64
C ILE A 238 -39.80 -20.26 -24.61
N ASN A 239 -40.88 -20.59 -25.34
CA ASN A 239 -41.46 -21.93 -25.36
C ASN A 239 -40.72 -22.91 -26.30
N HIS A 240 -39.96 -22.39 -27.27
CA HIS A 240 -39.20 -23.20 -28.23
C HIS A 240 -37.84 -22.55 -28.51
N THR A 241 -36.77 -23.22 -28.05
CA THR A 241 -35.40 -22.94 -28.45
C THR A 241 -34.99 -24.02 -29.45
N GLU A 242 -34.56 -23.62 -30.64
CA GLU A 242 -33.87 -24.53 -31.53
C GLU A 242 -32.38 -24.41 -31.29
N TYR A 243 -31.75 -25.56 -30.99
CA TYR A 243 -30.30 -25.65 -30.84
C TYR A 243 -29.72 -25.97 -32.20
N ILE A 244 -29.03 -25.00 -32.80
CA ILE A 244 -28.25 -25.25 -34.00
C ILE A 244 -26.93 -25.85 -33.52
N LYS A 245 -26.86 -27.19 -33.59
CA LYS A 245 -25.66 -27.93 -33.22
C LYS A 245 -24.54 -27.56 -34.17
N LYS A 246 -23.44 -27.03 -33.64
CA LYS A 246 -22.28 -26.71 -34.48
C LYS A 246 -21.60 -28.00 -34.94
N ASP A 247 -21.17 -27.97 -36.20
CA ASP A 247 -20.35 -29.05 -36.76
C ASP A 247 -19.07 -29.24 -35.96
N ASN A 248 -18.52 -30.45 -36.02
CA ASN A 248 -17.33 -30.81 -35.27
C ASN A 248 -16.16 -29.89 -35.70
N THR A 249 -15.75 -28.98 -34.81
CA THR A 249 -14.90 -27.83 -35.13
C THR A 249 -13.41 -28.17 -35.33
N GLY A 250 -13.06 -29.46 -35.32
CA GLY A 250 -11.70 -29.95 -35.52
C GLY A 250 -10.76 -29.55 -34.37
N TRP A 251 -9.46 -29.82 -34.52
CA TRP A 251 -8.48 -29.56 -33.45
C TRP A 251 -7.97 -28.11 -33.40
N LEU A 252 -8.19 -27.33 -34.46
CA LEU A 252 -7.64 -25.99 -34.58
C LEU A 252 -8.13 -25.04 -33.45
N PRO A 253 -9.44 -24.98 -33.12
CA PRO A 253 -9.90 -24.13 -32.02
C PRO A 253 -9.40 -24.56 -30.65
N PHE A 254 -9.16 -25.86 -30.44
CA PHE A 254 -8.57 -26.37 -29.21
C PHE A 254 -7.16 -25.81 -29.02
N PHE A 255 -6.30 -25.93 -30.04
CA PHE A 255 -4.94 -25.40 -29.97
C PHE A 255 -4.89 -23.87 -29.85
N LEU A 256 -5.83 -23.16 -30.49
CA LEU A 256 -5.95 -21.71 -30.37
C LEU A 256 -6.27 -21.30 -28.92
N ILE A 257 -7.28 -21.91 -28.29
CA ILE A 257 -7.65 -21.62 -26.90
C ILE A 257 -6.52 -22.01 -25.94
N MET A 258 -5.85 -23.13 -26.18
CA MET A 258 -4.70 -23.58 -25.39
C MET A 258 -3.55 -22.56 -25.45
N LEU A 259 -3.21 -22.05 -26.64
CA LEU A 259 -2.19 -21.02 -26.82
C LEU A 259 -2.55 -19.72 -26.08
N LEU A 260 -3.80 -19.25 -26.24
CA LEU A 260 -4.28 -18.05 -25.56
C LEU A 260 -4.24 -18.20 -24.03
N SER A 261 -4.59 -19.38 -23.51
CA SER A 261 -4.53 -19.69 -22.07
C SER A 261 -3.09 -19.71 -21.56
N GLY A 262 -2.14 -20.27 -22.32
CA GLY A 262 -0.71 -20.21 -21.99
C GLY A 262 -0.18 -18.77 -21.98
N GLY A 263 -0.61 -17.94 -22.93
CA GLY A 263 -0.28 -16.52 -22.98
C GLY A 263 -0.84 -15.73 -21.79
N GLU A 264 -2.06 -16.05 -21.35
CA GLU A 264 -2.69 -15.43 -20.18
C GLU A 264 -1.90 -15.71 -18.90
N ILE A 265 -1.56 -16.99 -18.66
CA ILE A 265 -0.75 -17.38 -17.50
C ILE A 265 0.62 -16.70 -17.53
N ALA A 266 1.29 -16.66 -18.68
CA ALA A 266 2.58 -15.98 -18.83
C ALA A 266 2.47 -14.47 -18.53
N CYS A 267 1.40 -13.83 -19.01
CA CYS A 267 1.14 -12.41 -18.76
C CYS A 267 0.80 -12.14 -17.28
N ALA A 268 0.07 -13.03 -16.62
CA ALA A 268 -0.22 -12.96 -15.19
C ALA A 268 1.06 -13.10 -14.35
N ILE A 269 1.95 -14.04 -14.70
CA ILE A 269 3.27 -14.17 -14.05
C ILE A 269 4.10 -12.89 -14.26
N TRP A 270 4.10 -12.35 -15.48
CA TRP A 270 4.82 -11.12 -15.79
C TRP A 270 4.31 -9.91 -14.98
N LEU A 271 2.98 -9.80 -14.83
CA LEU A 271 2.37 -8.77 -13.99
C LEU A 271 2.82 -8.86 -12.52
N ILE A 272 2.97 -10.07 -11.97
CA ILE A 272 3.50 -10.28 -10.61
C ILE A 272 4.94 -9.77 -10.51
N VAL A 273 5.78 -10.04 -11.52
CA VAL A 273 7.15 -9.53 -11.58
C VAL A 273 7.17 -8.01 -11.60
N GLU A 274 6.35 -7.38 -12.45
CA GLU A 274 6.25 -5.91 -12.55
C GLU A 274 5.83 -5.25 -11.24
N LEU A 275 4.90 -5.86 -10.51
CA LEU A 275 4.49 -5.39 -9.18
C LEU A 275 5.61 -5.53 -8.16
N TYR A 276 6.39 -6.63 -8.22
CA TYR A 276 7.52 -6.86 -7.31
C TYR A 276 8.69 -5.90 -7.58
N THR A 277 8.96 -5.56 -8.84
CA THR A 277 10.06 -4.69 -9.24
C THR A 277 9.72 -3.20 -9.19
N ASN A 278 8.51 -2.82 -8.74
CA ASN A 278 8.00 -1.44 -8.75
C ASN A 278 8.09 -0.77 -10.14
N SER A 279 7.65 -1.49 -11.18
CA SER A 279 7.58 -0.96 -12.55
C SER A 279 6.67 0.26 -12.64
N VAL A 280 6.91 1.12 -13.64
CA VAL A 280 6.11 2.34 -13.85
C VAL A 280 4.62 2.00 -14.10
N ASN A 281 3.71 2.82 -13.57
CA ASN A 281 2.27 2.57 -13.59
C ASN A 281 1.69 2.34 -14.99
N SER A 282 2.23 3.00 -16.02
CA SER A 282 1.80 2.83 -17.41
C SER A 282 2.07 1.41 -17.93
N MET A 283 3.18 0.78 -17.54
CA MET A 283 3.52 -0.58 -17.93
C MET A 283 2.61 -1.59 -17.25
N ILE A 284 2.37 -1.44 -15.93
CA ILE A 284 1.43 -2.27 -15.19
C ILE A 284 0.03 -2.19 -15.82
N GLY A 285 -0.40 -0.98 -16.20
CA GLY A 285 -1.67 -0.76 -16.89
C GLY A 285 -1.76 -1.46 -18.25
N LEU A 286 -0.70 -1.39 -19.07
CA LEU A 286 -0.63 -2.07 -20.37
C LEU A 286 -0.67 -3.59 -20.22
N THR A 287 0.13 -4.17 -19.32
CA THR A 287 0.16 -5.60 -19.04
C THR A 287 -1.20 -6.09 -18.56
N THR A 288 -1.83 -5.35 -17.64
CA THR A 288 -3.17 -5.67 -17.14
C THR A 288 -4.22 -5.60 -18.26
N GLY A 289 -4.17 -4.58 -19.11
CA GLY A 289 -5.06 -4.45 -20.26
C GLY A 289 -4.92 -5.59 -21.26
N PHE A 290 -3.68 -6.01 -21.55
CA PHE A 290 -3.42 -7.14 -22.44
C PHE A 290 -3.96 -8.46 -21.87
N ASN A 291 -3.83 -8.68 -20.56
CA ASN A 291 -4.40 -9.85 -19.89
C ASN A 291 -5.94 -9.90 -20.05
N PHE A 292 -6.64 -8.77 -19.84
CA PHE A 292 -8.10 -8.70 -20.06
C PHE A 292 -8.50 -8.99 -21.51
N ILE A 293 -7.71 -8.56 -22.50
CA ILE A 293 -7.96 -8.86 -23.92
C ILE A 293 -7.82 -10.37 -24.18
N LEU A 294 -6.78 -11.02 -23.65
CA LEU A 294 -6.60 -12.47 -23.79
C LEU A 294 -7.79 -13.24 -23.19
N MET A 295 -8.22 -12.85 -21.98
CA MET A 295 -9.38 -13.46 -21.33
C MET A 295 -10.68 -13.26 -22.14
N ALA A 296 -10.90 -12.07 -22.70
CA ALA A 296 -12.04 -11.81 -23.58
C ALA A 296 -12.00 -12.66 -24.85
N LEU A 297 -10.82 -12.84 -25.47
CA LEU A 297 -10.64 -13.67 -26.66
C LEU A 297 -10.89 -15.15 -26.37
N ILE A 298 -10.43 -15.66 -25.22
CA ILE A 298 -10.70 -17.05 -24.79
C ILE A 298 -12.21 -17.27 -24.68
N VAL A 299 -12.95 -16.37 -24.02
CA VAL A 299 -14.40 -16.46 -23.89
C VAL A 299 -15.10 -16.36 -25.25
N LEU A 300 -14.67 -15.42 -26.10
CA LEU A 300 -15.22 -15.24 -27.45
C LEU A 300 -15.05 -16.49 -28.32
N PHE A 301 -13.84 -17.06 -28.37
CA PHE A 301 -13.57 -18.25 -29.17
C PHE A 301 -14.22 -19.50 -28.58
N TYR A 302 -14.22 -19.63 -27.26
CA TYR A 302 -14.94 -20.72 -26.61
C TYR A 302 -16.43 -20.69 -26.97
N ARG A 303 -17.07 -19.51 -26.86
CA ARG A 303 -18.46 -19.33 -27.29
C ARG A 303 -18.65 -19.60 -28.77
N LYS A 304 -17.78 -19.07 -29.62
CA LYS A 304 -17.90 -19.22 -31.08
C LYS A 304 -17.83 -20.69 -31.52
N PHE A 305 -16.93 -21.49 -30.95
CA PHE A 305 -16.61 -22.82 -31.46
C PHE A 305 -17.22 -23.99 -30.67
N TYR A 306 -17.57 -23.78 -29.39
CA TYR A 306 -17.98 -24.87 -28.49
C TYR A 306 -19.34 -24.67 -27.83
N ILE A 307 -19.92 -23.48 -27.93
CA ILE A 307 -21.29 -23.22 -27.48
C ILE A 307 -22.19 -23.23 -28.71
N ASP A 308 -23.16 -24.15 -28.70
CA ASP A 308 -24.21 -24.23 -29.71
C ASP A 308 -25.00 -22.92 -29.75
N ASP A 309 -25.44 -22.51 -30.94
CA ASP A 309 -26.23 -21.29 -31.05
C ASP A 309 -27.67 -21.58 -30.59
N GLU A 310 -28.15 -20.82 -29.62
CA GLU A 310 -29.55 -20.83 -29.19
C GLU A 310 -30.29 -19.77 -30.00
N VAL A 311 -31.23 -20.21 -30.85
CA VAL A 311 -32.14 -19.30 -31.58
C VAL A 311 -33.54 -19.44 -31.01
N ILE A 312 -34.19 -18.29 -30.76
CA ILE A 312 -35.59 -18.26 -30.36
C ILE A 312 -36.41 -18.61 -31.61
N ALA A 313 -37.16 -19.71 -31.59
CA ALA A 313 -37.88 -20.18 -32.78
C ALA A 313 -38.92 -19.17 -33.33
N GLN A 314 -39.34 -18.20 -32.51
CA GLN A 314 -40.17 -17.07 -32.96
C GLN A 314 -39.43 -16.11 -33.91
N ASP A 315 -38.12 -15.92 -33.76
CA ASP A 315 -37.31 -15.03 -34.63
C ASP A 315 -36.95 -15.71 -35.97
N ILE A 316 -37.10 -17.04 -36.09
CA ILE A 316 -36.82 -17.79 -37.32
C ILE A 316 -37.88 -17.52 -38.40
N ASN A 317 -39.11 -17.20 -37.99
CA ASN A 317 -40.26 -16.96 -38.89
C ASN A 317 -40.66 -15.49 -39.00
N ASP A 318 -39.95 -14.56 -38.35
CA ASP A 318 -40.07 -13.14 -38.65
C ASP A 318 -39.31 -12.86 -39.95
N GLU A 319 -39.87 -13.34 -41.06
CA GLU A 319 -39.53 -12.88 -42.41
C GLU A 319 -39.94 -11.41 -42.56
N ILE A 320 -39.21 -10.50 -41.92
CA ILE A 320 -39.13 -9.11 -42.39
C ILE A 320 -37.82 -9.02 -43.17
N PRO A 321 -37.87 -8.91 -44.51
CA PRO A 321 -36.67 -8.83 -45.32
C PRO A 321 -36.04 -7.46 -45.11
N TRP A 322 -34.90 -7.43 -44.43
CA TRP A 322 -33.88 -6.40 -44.62
C TRP A 322 -32.52 -7.06 -44.76
#